data_AF-A0A833QKG2-F1
#
_entry.id   AF-A0A833QKG2-F1
#
_cell.length_a   1.000
_cell.length_b   1.000
_cell.length_c   1.000
_cell.angle_alpha   90.00
_cell.angle_beta   90.00
_cell.angle_gamma   90.00
#
_symmetry.space_group_name_H-M   'P 1'
#
loop_
_entity.id
_entity.type
_entity.pdbx_description
1 polymer ?
#
loop_
_entity_poly.entity_id
_entity_poly.type
_entity_poly.pdbx_seq_one_letter_code
_entity_poly.pdbx_strand_id
1 'polypeptide(L)' 'METEQEMDQGDQQTPRGNGINGPTKCRQCGLSSILTSHMRSGPEGRRTLCNACGIAWRKVILYKRME' A
#
# COMPACT_ATOMS: atom_id res chain seq x y z
N MET A 1 -13.47 -7.75 -34.01
CA MET A 1 -12.27 -7.55 -33.17
C MET A 1 -12.38 -6.16 -32.61
N GLU A 2 -13.06 -6.03 -31.48
CA GLU A 2 -13.08 -4.80 -30.70
C GLU A 2 -12.94 -5.22 -29.24
N THR A 3 -11.97 -4.59 -28.59
CA THR A 3 -11.36 -5.01 -27.33
C THR A 3 -12.15 -4.42 -26.16
N GLU A 4 -13.06 -5.21 -25.60
CA GLU A 4 -13.70 -4.87 -24.32
C GLU A 4 -12.79 -5.36 -23.18
N GLN A 5 -11.67 -4.67 -23.00
CA GLN A 5 -10.86 -4.74 -21.79
C GLN A 5 -11.43 -3.75 -20.77
N GLU A 6 -12.53 -4.12 -20.11
CA GLU A 6 -12.93 -3.47 -18.87
C GLU A 6 -11.96 -3.91 -17.76
N MET A 7 -10.78 -3.29 -17.75
CA MET A 7 -9.78 -3.51 -16.70
C MET A 7 -10.18 -2.74 -15.44
N ASP A 8 -10.79 -3.49 -14.53
CA ASP A 8 -10.72 -3.40 -13.06
C ASP A 8 -10.80 -1.98 -12.48
N GLN A 9 -12.00 -1.60 -12.04
CA GLN A 9 -12.21 -0.49 -11.12
C GLN A 9 -11.43 -0.75 -9.83
N GLY A 10 -10.17 -0.28 -9.79
CA GLY A 10 -9.32 -0.33 -8.62
C GLY A 10 -9.98 0.43 -7.46
N ASP A 11 -10.61 -0.34 -6.57
CA ASP A 11 -11.07 -0.06 -5.22
C ASP A 11 -10.77 1.38 -4.73
N GLN A 12 -11.70 2.29 -4.94
CA GLN A 12 -11.75 3.56 -4.22
C GLN A 12 -12.14 3.27 -2.78
N GLN A 13 -11.15 2.87 -2.00
CA GLN A 13 -11.19 2.72 -0.54
C GLN A 13 -11.42 4.11 0.09
N THR A 14 -12.65 4.62 0.00
CA THR A 14 -13.11 5.75 0.80
C THR A 14 -13.12 5.31 2.27
N PRO A 15 -12.42 5.99 3.19
CA PRO A 15 -12.48 5.61 4.58
C PRO A 15 -13.85 6.07 5.12
N ARG A 16 -14.77 5.11 5.28
CA ARG A 16 -15.83 5.22 6.28
C ARG A 16 -15.15 5.30 7.66
N GLY A 17 -14.84 6.52 8.09
CA GLY A 17 -14.18 6.77 9.36
C GLY A 17 -13.99 8.27 9.56
N ASN A 18 -14.89 8.87 10.33
CA ASN A 18 -14.85 10.26 10.77
C ASN A 18 -13.47 10.61 11.38
N GLY A 19 -12.83 11.71 10.92
CA GLY A 19 -11.75 12.38 11.66
C GLY A 19 -10.46 12.66 10.87
N ILE A 20 -10.47 13.74 10.10
CA ILE A 20 -9.32 14.61 9.71
C ILE A 20 -7.95 13.92 9.76
N ASN A 21 -7.63 13.09 8.78
CA ASN A 21 -6.26 12.69 8.53
C ASN A 21 -6.04 12.75 7.02
N GLY A 22 -5.15 13.66 6.60
CA GLY A 22 -4.73 13.75 5.21
C GLY A 22 -4.14 12.43 4.70
N PRO A 23 -3.76 12.37 3.41
CA PRO A 23 -3.33 11.12 2.83
C PRO A 23 -2.12 10.53 3.58
N THR A 24 -2.27 9.30 4.05
CA THR A 24 -1.23 8.59 4.82
C THR A 24 0.02 8.48 3.96
N LYS A 25 1.20 8.73 4.53
CA LYS A 25 2.47 8.65 3.79
C LYS A 25 3.22 7.36 4.13
N CYS A 26 3.89 6.79 3.14
CA CYS A 26 4.84 5.71 3.34
C CYS A 26 5.94 6.18 4.31
N ARG A 27 6.18 5.43 5.37
CA ARG A 27 7.20 5.76 6.38
C ARG A 27 8.62 5.58 5.86
N GLN A 28 8.82 4.77 4.82
CA GLN A 28 10.12 4.50 4.23
C GLN A 28 10.55 5.52 3.17
N CYS A 29 9.64 5.89 2.27
CA CYS A 29 9.96 6.76 1.13
C CYS A 29 9.16 8.07 1.09
N GLY A 30 8.23 8.30 2.02
CA GLY A 30 7.43 9.53 2.10
C GLY A 30 6.31 9.65 1.07
N LEU A 31 6.15 8.70 0.14
CA LEU A 31 5.09 8.75 -0.87
C LEU A 31 3.70 8.77 -0.23
N SER A 32 2.84 9.64 -0.76
CA SER A 32 1.45 9.76 -0.35
C SER A 32 0.63 8.52 -0.74
N SER A 33 -0.36 8.15 0.08
CA SER A 33 -1.26 7.02 -0.16
C SER A 33 -2.02 7.15 -1.47
N ILE A 34 -2.22 8.37 -1.97
CA ILE A 34 -2.89 8.65 -3.25
C ILE A 34 -2.02 8.29 -4.46
N LEU A 35 -0.69 8.22 -4.29
CA LEU A 35 0.27 7.97 -5.37
C LEU A 35 0.73 6.50 -5.42
N THR A 36 0.22 5.65 -4.53
CA THR A 36 0.52 4.22 -4.49
C THR A 36 -0.77 3.44 -4.63
N SER A 37 -0.76 2.38 -5.44
CA SER A 37 -1.95 1.53 -5.63
C SER A 37 -2.42 0.87 -4.33
N HIS A 38 -1.49 0.62 -3.40
CA HIS A 38 -1.82 0.01 -2.12
C HIS A 38 -0.84 0.39 -1.02
N MET A 39 -1.35 0.48 0.22
CA MET A 39 -0.56 0.68 1.43
C MET A 39 -0.46 -0.65 2.19
N ARG A 40 0.76 -1.17 2.33
CA ARG A 40 1.08 -2.43 3.00
C ARG A 40 1.46 -2.21 4.47
N SER A 41 1.41 -3.28 5.25
CA SER A 41 1.89 -3.30 6.63
C SER A 41 3.42 -3.33 6.67
N GLY A 42 3.98 -2.55 7.57
CA GLY A 42 5.41 -2.51 7.90
C GLY A 42 5.64 -2.85 9.37
N PRO A 43 6.84 -2.58 9.91
CA PRO A 43 7.15 -2.84 11.31
C PRO A 43 6.27 -2.03 12.28
N GLU A 44 5.92 -0.80 11.90
CA GLU A 44 5.10 0.12 12.72
C GLU A 44 3.59 -0.17 12.64
N GLY A 45 3.17 -1.22 11.91
CA GLY A 45 1.78 -1.64 11.83
C GLY A 45 1.14 -1.53 10.44
N ARG A 46 -0.20 -1.54 10.41
CA ARG A 46 -1.00 -1.60 9.17
C ARG A 46 -0.90 -0.31 8.36
N ARG A 47 -0.86 -0.43 7.02
CA ARG A 47 -0.85 0.70 6.07
C ARG A 47 0.25 1.75 6.34
N THR A 48 1.46 1.31 6.67
CA THR A 48 2.62 2.19 6.96
C THR A 48 3.61 2.29 5.80
N LEU A 49 3.57 1.37 4.83
CA LEU A 49 4.48 1.33 3.70
C LEU A 49 3.71 1.36 2.37
N CYS A 50 4.27 1.98 1.34
CA CYS A 50 3.71 1.88 -0.01
C CYS A 50 3.88 0.45 -0.57
N ASN A 51 3.29 0.20 -1.73
CA ASN A 51 3.30 -1.12 -2.35
C ASN A 51 4.73 -1.65 -2.56
N ALA A 52 5.63 -0.83 -3.09
CA ALA A 52 7.02 -1.22 -3.35
C ALA A 52 7.80 -1.48 -2.03
N CYS A 53 7.78 -0.53 -1.09
CA CYS A 53 8.49 -0.66 0.18
C CYS A 53 7.98 -1.83 1.01
N GLY A 54 6.68 -2.09 1.03
CA GLY A 54 6.10 -3.21 1.77
C GLY A 54 6.40 -4.59 1.17
N ILE A 55 6.61 -4.70 -0.14
CA ILE A 55 7.09 -5.95 -0.76
C ILE A 55 8.54 -6.21 -0.36
N ALA A 56 9.40 -5.20 -0.45
CA ALA A 56 10.80 -5.30 -0.03
C ALA A 56 10.92 -5.68 1.46
N TRP A 57 10.12 -5.03 2.31
CA TRP A 57 10.07 -5.34 3.74
C TRP A 57 9.72 -6.81 4.03
N ARG A 58 8.67 -7.34 3.38
CA ARG A 58 8.31 -8.76 3.55
C ARG A 58 9.44 -9.69 3.15
N LYS A 59 10.17 -9.40 2.07
CA LYS A 59 11.34 -10.20 1.67
C LYS A 59 12.40 -10.20 2.77
N VAL A 60 12.74 -9.03 3.33
CA VAL A 60 13.70 -8.93 4.44
C VAL A 60 13.27 -9.78 5.64
N ILE A 61 12.00 -9.73 6.03
CA ILE A 61 11.48 -10.56 7.13
C ILE A 61 11.50 -12.05 6.80
N LEU A 62 11.17 -12.43 5.56
CA LEU A 62 11.23 -13.83 5.14
C LEU A 62 12.66 -14.36 5.18
N TYR A 63 13.65 -13.58 4.72
CA TYR A 63 15.06 -13.96 4.84
C TYR A 63 15.51 -14.10 6.29
N LYS A 64 15.02 -13.23 7.20
CA LYS A 64 15.29 -13.34 8.65
C LYS A 64 14.64 -14.53 9.34
N ARG A 65 13.60 -15.13 8.76
CA ARG A 65 12.89 -16.28 9.34
C ARG A 65 13.48 -17.63 8.92
N MET A 66 14.43 -17.63 7.98
CA MET A 66 15.09 -18.84 7.48
C MET A 66 16.43 -19.12 8.18
N GLU A 67 16.70 -18.46 9.30
CA GLU A 67 17.82 -18.69 10.22
C GLU A 67 17.27 -19.13 11.59
#